data_AF-A0A956VSG1-F1
#
_entry.id   AF-A0A956VSG1-F1
#
_cell.length_a   1.000
_cell.length_b   1.000
_cell.length_c   1.000
_cell.angle_alpha   90.00
_cell.angle_beta   90.00
_cell.angle_gamma   90.00
#
_symmetry.space_group_name_H-M   'P 1'
#
loop_
_entity.id
_entity.type
_entity.pdbx_description
1 polymer ?
#
loop_
_entity_poly.entity_id
_entity_poly.type
_entity_poly.pdbx_seq_one_letter_code
_entity_poly.pdbx_strand_id
1 'polypeptide(L)'
;MASAPTFDQLLARTPQNEVAPETRASAWRSWESWITFALIVFVQLPVVGSLQSSEWVREMPNLMVPALAGLLLAWTVGHSRLGGLASAAIATVAGAALVVGMVMHTMILALPTSAGLSGRWYELRLRLWEWGKALIGEGISADPLPFVVMLVSAVFLVGFISTWAVVRWKNPWVALIPGGFVLLTNISYLPGQPSFSFVVFLVAAILLVARLTFLQSASVWRSQGVAPREGMSLEVLFVGAIVASGLILAAWLIPTANNFGPAADLWGRAFSPVADRVDVLGRLFIGVGSKKPIPVHSMDAVLPLQGRVGLDEV
;
A
#
# COMPACT_ATOMS: atom_id res chain seq x y z
N MET A 1 -14.05 49.21 -49.40
CA MET A 1 -13.75 49.78 -48.06
C MET A 1 -14.58 49.02 -47.05
N ALA A 2 -13.96 48.15 -46.25
CA ALA A 2 -14.65 47.45 -45.18
C ALA A 2 -14.79 48.41 -43.99
N SER A 3 -16.02 48.63 -43.51
CA SER A 3 -16.30 49.45 -42.33
C SER A 3 -15.69 48.83 -41.09
N ALA A 4 -15.05 49.65 -40.26
CA ALA A 4 -14.48 49.23 -38.98
C ALA A 4 -15.59 48.70 -38.05
N PRO A 5 -15.33 47.64 -37.26
CA PRO A 5 -16.32 47.08 -36.35
C PRO A 5 -16.71 48.08 -35.27
N THR A 6 -18.01 48.17 -35.00
CA THR A 6 -18.59 49.08 -33.99
C THR A 6 -18.24 48.61 -32.57
N PHE A 7 -18.15 49.52 -31.60
CA PHE A 7 -17.78 49.21 -30.21
C PHE A 7 -18.68 48.14 -29.57
N ASP A 8 -19.97 48.09 -29.95
CA ASP A 8 -20.90 47.04 -29.52
C ASP A 8 -20.53 45.64 -30.05
N GLN A 9 -19.90 45.53 -31.22
CA GLN A 9 -19.41 44.26 -31.76
C GLN A 9 -18.13 43.78 -31.05
N LEU A 10 -17.35 44.71 -30.49
CA LEU A 10 -16.18 44.40 -29.66
C LEU A 10 -16.57 44.03 -28.22
N LEU A 11 -17.69 44.57 -27.72
CA LEU A 11 -18.21 44.32 -26.37
C LEU A 11 -19.27 43.22 -26.31
N ALA A 12 -19.84 42.82 -27.45
CA ALA A 12 -20.64 41.62 -27.55
C ALA A 12 -19.73 40.44 -27.16
N ARG A 13 -19.91 39.95 -25.92
CA ARG A 13 -19.37 38.65 -25.52
C ARG A 13 -19.78 37.68 -26.63
N THR A 14 -18.82 37.19 -27.41
CA THR A 14 -19.00 35.94 -28.15
C THR A 14 -19.70 35.00 -27.18
N PRO A 15 -20.87 34.42 -27.53
CA PRO A 15 -21.51 33.45 -26.67
C PRO A 15 -20.40 32.49 -26.29
N GLN A 16 -20.05 32.50 -25.00
CA GLN A 16 -19.05 31.59 -24.48
C GLN A 16 -19.50 30.25 -25.02
N ASN A 17 -18.67 29.60 -25.84
CA ASN A 17 -18.86 28.19 -26.12
C ASN A 17 -19.06 27.60 -24.74
N GLU A 18 -20.30 27.25 -24.40
CA GLU A 18 -20.62 26.55 -23.18
C GLU A 18 -19.82 25.28 -23.31
N VAL A 19 -18.64 25.25 -22.68
CA VAL A 19 -17.82 24.06 -22.59
C VAL A 19 -18.71 23.12 -21.81
N ALA A 20 -19.42 22.26 -22.53
CA ALA A 20 -20.35 21.32 -21.97
C ALA A 20 -19.63 20.64 -20.79
N PRO A 21 -20.23 20.59 -19.60
CA PRO A 21 -19.56 20.03 -18.44
C PRO A 21 -19.11 18.62 -18.81
N GLU A 22 -17.80 18.40 -18.92
CA GLU A 22 -17.25 17.09 -19.22
C GLU A 22 -17.83 16.13 -18.20
N THR A 23 -18.78 15.30 -18.63
CA THR A 23 -19.41 14.35 -17.74
C THR A 23 -18.30 13.47 -17.16
N ARG A 24 -18.29 13.22 -15.84
CA ARG A 24 -17.27 12.36 -15.19
C ARG A 24 -17.04 11.02 -15.91
N ALA A 25 -18.04 10.56 -16.67
CA ALA A 25 -18.02 9.37 -17.50
C ALA A 25 -17.19 9.48 -18.81
N SER A 26 -16.87 10.67 -19.32
CA SER A 26 -15.88 10.83 -20.41
C SER A 26 -14.46 10.95 -19.86
N ALA A 27 -14.30 11.52 -18.67
CA ALA A 27 -13.00 11.79 -18.05
C ALA A 27 -12.17 10.53 -17.76
N TRP A 28 -12.77 9.42 -17.31
CA TRP A 28 -12.05 8.17 -17.02
C TRP A 28 -11.50 7.43 -18.26
N ARG A 29 -12.03 7.74 -19.47
CA ARG A 29 -11.61 7.13 -20.73
C ARG A 29 -10.52 7.95 -21.45
N SER A 30 -10.19 9.13 -20.92
CA SER A 30 -9.08 9.93 -21.45
C SER A 30 -7.73 9.24 -21.22
N TRP A 31 -6.79 9.45 -22.14
CA TRP A 31 -5.40 8.98 -22.00
C TRP A 31 -4.74 9.52 -20.72
N GLU A 32 -5.12 10.74 -20.31
CA GLU A 32 -4.67 11.37 -19.07
C GLU A 32 -5.07 10.55 -17.83
N SER A 33 -6.29 10.02 -17.80
CA SER A 33 -6.72 9.16 -16.70
C SER A 33 -5.88 7.88 -16.64
N TRP A 34 -5.59 7.26 -17.78
CA TRP A 34 -4.76 6.06 -17.83
C TRP A 34 -3.31 6.29 -17.41
N ILE A 35 -2.71 7.44 -17.71
CA ILE A 35 -1.40 7.81 -17.17
C ILE A 35 -1.45 7.89 -15.64
N THR A 36 -2.48 8.52 -15.10
CA THR A 36 -2.64 8.63 -13.65
C THR A 36 -2.78 7.24 -13.04
N PHE A 37 -3.59 6.36 -13.63
CA PHE A 37 -3.74 4.97 -13.18
C PHE A 37 -2.40 4.21 -13.24
N ALA A 38 -1.66 4.34 -14.34
CA ALA A 38 -0.34 3.72 -14.47
C ALA A 38 0.61 4.16 -13.37
N LEU A 39 0.66 5.46 -13.04
CA LEU A 39 1.48 5.96 -11.94
C LEU A 39 1.08 5.37 -10.58
N ILE A 40 -0.22 5.21 -10.30
CA ILE A 40 -0.69 4.56 -9.07
C ILE A 40 -0.21 3.09 -9.03
N VAL A 41 -0.30 2.38 -10.16
CA VAL A 41 0.21 0.99 -10.27
C VAL A 41 1.72 0.96 -10.01
N PHE A 42 2.50 1.85 -10.63
CA PHE A 42 3.95 1.93 -10.43
C PHE A 42 4.36 2.33 -9.00
N VAL A 43 3.51 3.07 -8.28
CA VAL A 43 3.70 3.33 -6.85
C VAL A 43 3.47 2.06 -6.02
N GLN A 44 2.46 1.24 -6.36
CA GLN A 44 2.09 0.08 -5.54
C GLN A 44 2.94 -1.18 -5.81
N LEU A 45 3.33 -1.43 -7.06
CA LEU A 45 4.09 -2.63 -7.43
C LEU A 45 5.36 -2.85 -6.59
N PRO A 46 6.20 -1.84 -6.33
CA PRO A 46 7.41 -2.02 -5.54
C PRO A 46 7.12 -2.36 -4.07
N VAL A 47 6.04 -1.80 -3.50
CA VAL A 47 5.60 -2.09 -2.13
C VAL A 47 5.20 -3.55 -2.01
N VAL A 48 4.32 -3.99 -2.92
CA VAL A 48 3.79 -5.37 -2.92
C VAL A 48 4.88 -6.38 -3.29
N GLY A 49 5.75 -6.04 -4.24
CA GLY A 49 6.89 -6.86 -4.64
C GLY A 49 7.90 -7.04 -3.50
N SER A 50 8.12 -5.98 -2.72
CA SER A 50 8.93 -6.05 -1.50
C SER A 50 8.31 -6.98 -0.45
N LEU A 51 7.00 -6.92 -0.24
CA LEU A 51 6.32 -7.84 0.70
C LEU A 51 6.35 -9.29 0.24
N GLN A 52 6.14 -9.51 -1.07
CA GLN A 52 6.08 -10.85 -1.65
C GLN A 52 7.45 -11.54 -1.64
N SER A 53 8.53 -10.80 -1.92
CA SER A 53 9.90 -11.33 -1.86
C SER A 53 10.39 -11.62 -0.43
N SER A 54 9.70 -11.11 0.60
CA SER A 54 10.03 -11.41 1.98
C SER A 54 9.72 -12.85 2.38
N GLU A 55 8.83 -13.56 1.66
CA GLU A 55 8.48 -14.97 1.92
C GLU A 55 8.12 -15.25 3.39
N TRP A 56 7.37 -14.34 4.02
CA TRP A 56 7.03 -14.39 5.45
C TRP A 56 6.34 -15.69 5.88
N VAL A 57 5.52 -16.26 5.00
CA VAL A 57 4.73 -17.47 5.23
C VAL A 57 4.67 -18.31 3.96
N ARG A 58 4.86 -19.63 4.09
CA ARG A 58 4.85 -20.59 2.96
C ARG A 58 3.50 -20.66 2.22
N GLU A 59 2.39 -20.56 2.95
CA GLU A 59 1.02 -20.62 2.40
C GLU A 59 0.47 -19.27 1.90
N MET A 60 1.34 -18.25 1.76
CA MET A 60 0.95 -16.91 1.36
C MET A 60 0.49 -16.88 -0.12
N PRO A 61 -0.73 -16.40 -0.41
CA PRO A 61 -1.16 -16.16 -1.77
C PRO A 61 -0.31 -15.09 -2.46
N ASN A 62 -0.33 -15.09 -3.79
CA ASN A 62 0.31 -14.02 -4.58
C ASN A 62 -0.32 -12.66 -4.24
N LEU A 63 0.47 -11.77 -3.61
CA LEU A 63 0.01 -10.47 -3.12
C LEU A 63 -0.26 -9.46 -4.24
N MET A 64 0.22 -9.72 -5.46
CA MET A 64 -0.09 -8.87 -6.62
C MET A 64 -1.57 -8.89 -6.97
N VAL A 65 -2.25 -10.02 -6.77
CA VAL A 65 -3.68 -10.16 -7.09
C VAL A 65 -4.58 -9.27 -6.23
N PRO A 66 -4.53 -9.32 -4.88
CA PRO A 66 -5.34 -8.42 -4.05
C PRO A 66 -4.96 -6.95 -4.25
N ALA A 67 -3.69 -6.64 -4.52
CA ALA A 67 -3.26 -5.27 -4.81
C ALA A 67 -3.92 -4.74 -6.08
N LEU A 68 -3.78 -5.45 -7.20
CA LEU A 68 -4.38 -5.07 -8.48
C LEU A 68 -5.90 -5.05 -8.42
N ALA A 69 -6.52 -5.99 -7.71
CA ALA A 69 -7.97 -6.00 -7.50
C ALA A 69 -8.44 -4.76 -6.73
N GLY A 70 -7.75 -4.38 -5.66
CA GLY A 70 -8.05 -3.16 -4.89
C GLY A 70 -7.89 -1.90 -5.75
N LEU A 71 -6.81 -1.80 -6.53
CA LEU A 71 -6.55 -0.72 -7.48
C LEU A 71 -7.68 -0.61 -8.53
N LEU A 72 -8.02 -1.70 -9.19
CA LEU A 72 -9.04 -1.74 -10.25
C LEU A 72 -10.45 -1.46 -9.71
N LEU A 73 -10.79 -2.00 -8.54
CA LEU A 73 -12.09 -1.77 -7.92
C LEU A 73 -12.24 -0.30 -7.52
N ALA A 74 -11.23 0.29 -6.88
CA ALA A 74 -11.25 1.72 -6.56
C ALA A 74 -11.22 2.60 -7.82
N TRP A 75 -10.54 2.18 -8.88
CA TRP A 75 -10.54 2.90 -10.16
C TRP A 75 -11.94 2.97 -10.77
N THR A 76 -12.63 1.83 -10.85
CA THR A 76 -13.98 1.73 -11.41
C THR A 76 -15.02 2.45 -10.56
N VAL A 77 -15.08 2.14 -9.26
CA VAL A 77 -16.05 2.73 -8.32
C VAL A 77 -15.73 4.21 -8.06
N GLY A 78 -14.45 4.59 -8.05
CA GLY A 78 -13.98 5.96 -7.91
C GLY A 78 -14.41 6.88 -9.06
N HIS A 79 -14.61 6.36 -10.28
CA HIS A 79 -15.16 7.15 -11.39
C HIS A 79 -16.69 7.07 -11.52
N SER A 80 -17.33 6.16 -10.79
CA SER A 80 -18.78 6.05 -10.77
C SER A 80 -19.47 7.24 -10.08
N ARG A 81 -20.80 7.30 -10.15
CA ARG A 81 -21.62 8.27 -9.38
C ARG A 81 -21.92 7.82 -7.95
N LEU A 82 -21.43 6.64 -7.54
CA LEU A 82 -21.69 6.10 -6.21
C LEU A 82 -21.14 7.00 -5.12
N GLY A 83 -21.88 7.08 -4.01
CA GLY A 83 -21.45 7.75 -2.78
C GLY A 83 -20.31 7.00 -2.10
N GLY A 84 -19.61 7.68 -1.18
CA GLY A 84 -18.47 7.10 -0.46
C GLY A 84 -18.83 5.84 0.33
N LEU A 85 -19.97 5.84 1.03
CA LEU A 85 -20.44 4.69 1.82
C LEU A 85 -20.77 3.47 0.95
N ALA A 86 -21.50 3.66 -0.15
CA ALA A 86 -21.80 2.58 -1.10
C ALA A 86 -20.51 1.99 -1.71
N SER A 87 -19.56 2.86 -2.03
CA SER A 87 -18.25 2.46 -2.57
C SER A 87 -17.45 1.64 -1.57
N ALA A 88 -17.43 2.07 -0.30
CA ALA A 88 -16.80 1.34 0.79
C ALA A 88 -17.48 -0.01 1.04
N ALA A 89 -18.82 -0.08 1.02
CA ALA A 89 -19.55 -1.33 1.18
C ALA A 89 -19.21 -2.34 0.07
N ILE A 90 -19.17 -1.90 -1.19
CA ILE A 90 -18.74 -2.73 -2.33
C ILE A 90 -17.30 -3.21 -2.12
N ALA A 91 -16.39 -2.32 -1.72
CA ALA A 91 -15.00 -2.66 -1.46
C ALA A 91 -14.85 -3.70 -0.36
N THR A 92 -15.59 -3.55 0.74
CA THR A 92 -15.57 -4.50 1.86
C THR A 92 -16.07 -5.87 1.42
N VAL A 93 -17.21 -5.95 0.73
CA VAL A 93 -17.77 -7.23 0.27
C VAL A 93 -16.86 -7.90 -0.76
N ALA A 94 -16.42 -7.16 -1.77
CA ALA A 94 -15.54 -7.68 -2.81
C ALA A 94 -14.16 -8.08 -2.25
N GLY A 95 -13.60 -7.25 -1.37
CA GLY A 95 -12.33 -7.51 -0.69
C GLY A 95 -12.40 -8.74 0.21
N ALA A 96 -13.44 -8.85 1.04
CA ALA A 96 -13.65 -10.01 1.90
C ALA A 96 -13.81 -11.30 1.08
N ALA A 97 -14.62 -11.27 0.03
CA ALA A 97 -14.81 -12.43 -0.86
C ALA A 97 -13.49 -12.85 -1.54
N LEU A 98 -12.72 -11.88 -2.05
CA LEU A 98 -11.42 -12.13 -2.68
C LEU A 98 -10.42 -12.71 -1.67
N VAL A 99 -10.25 -12.07 -0.52
CA VAL A 99 -9.32 -12.50 0.53
C VAL A 99 -9.66 -13.91 0.99
N VAL A 100 -10.92 -14.16 1.35
CA VAL A 100 -11.39 -15.48 1.78
C VAL A 100 -11.15 -16.52 0.69
N GLY A 101 -11.51 -16.22 -0.57
CA GLY A 101 -11.31 -17.14 -1.69
C GLY A 101 -9.83 -17.48 -1.91
N MET A 102 -8.95 -16.48 -1.86
CA MET A 102 -7.51 -16.67 -2.04
C MET A 102 -6.89 -17.46 -0.89
N VAL A 103 -7.21 -17.11 0.35
CA VAL A 103 -6.68 -17.80 1.54
C VAL A 103 -7.19 -19.23 1.59
N MET A 104 -8.49 -19.44 1.37
CA MET A 104 -9.03 -20.81 1.28
C MET A 104 -8.34 -21.61 0.18
N HIS A 105 -7.93 -20.98 -0.93
CA HIS A 105 -7.24 -21.66 -2.03
C HIS A 105 -5.83 -22.13 -1.66
N THR A 106 -5.03 -21.29 -0.98
CA THR A 106 -3.60 -21.54 -0.73
C THR A 106 -3.26 -22.10 0.64
N MET A 107 -4.18 -22.03 1.62
CA MET A 107 -3.92 -22.53 2.97
C MET A 107 -3.60 -24.03 2.97
N ILE A 108 -2.72 -24.42 3.88
CA ILE A 108 -2.36 -25.81 4.14
C ILE A 108 -3.41 -26.38 5.08
N LEU A 109 -4.02 -27.49 4.64
CA LEU A 109 -5.05 -28.19 5.38
C LEU A 109 -4.43 -29.14 6.40
N ALA A 110 -5.01 -29.18 7.60
CA ALA A 110 -4.62 -30.12 8.65
C ALA A 110 -4.93 -31.58 8.26
N LEU A 111 -6.04 -31.82 7.55
CA LEU A 111 -6.43 -33.14 7.06
C LEU A 111 -6.70 -33.11 5.55
N PRO A 112 -6.14 -34.03 4.74
CA PRO A 112 -6.41 -34.08 3.29
C PRO A 112 -7.89 -34.28 2.94
N THR A 113 -8.68 -34.89 3.84
CA THR A 113 -10.11 -35.12 3.65
C THR A 113 -10.96 -33.84 3.74
N SER A 114 -10.41 -32.72 4.26
CA SER A 114 -11.10 -31.41 4.32
C SER A 114 -10.96 -30.60 3.02
N ALA A 115 -10.46 -31.18 1.92
CA ALA A 115 -10.16 -30.47 0.67
C ALA A 115 -11.36 -29.78 0.01
N GLY A 116 -12.60 -30.19 0.30
CA GLY A 116 -13.82 -29.57 -0.21
C GLY A 116 -14.07 -28.15 0.32
N LEU A 117 -14.92 -27.38 -0.36
CA LEU A 117 -15.22 -25.98 0.00
C LEU A 117 -15.72 -25.84 1.45
N SER A 118 -16.59 -26.73 1.89
CA SER A 118 -17.12 -26.74 3.26
C SER A 118 -16.05 -27.03 4.31
N GLY A 119 -15.15 -27.99 4.03
CA GLY A 119 -14.02 -28.33 4.90
C GLY A 119 -13.05 -27.17 5.04
N ARG A 120 -12.67 -26.56 3.91
CA ARG A 120 -11.83 -25.36 3.87
C ARG A 120 -12.45 -24.21 4.68
N TRP A 121 -13.74 -23.95 4.50
CA TRP A 121 -14.43 -22.87 5.23
C TRP A 121 -14.47 -23.14 6.74
N TYR A 122 -14.76 -24.39 7.12
CA TYR A 122 -14.76 -24.79 8.52
C TYR A 122 -13.39 -24.60 9.17
N GLU A 123 -12.32 -25.06 8.51
CA GLU A 123 -10.95 -24.97 9.01
C GLU A 123 -10.46 -23.52 9.11
N LEU A 124 -10.72 -22.68 8.09
CA LEU A 124 -10.44 -21.25 8.14
C LEU A 124 -11.12 -20.57 9.34
N ARG A 125 -12.44 -20.82 9.50
CA ARG A 125 -13.21 -20.25 10.61
C ARG A 125 -12.69 -20.74 11.97
N LEU A 126 -12.32 -22.01 12.08
CA LEU A 126 -11.80 -22.59 13.31
C LEU A 126 -10.45 -21.95 13.69
N ARG A 127 -9.49 -21.91 12.76
CA ARG A 127 -8.16 -21.31 12.98
C ARG A 127 -8.26 -19.82 13.37
N LEU A 128 -9.12 -19.06 12.69
CA LEU A 128 -9.38 -17.66 13.05
C LEU A 128 -10.06 -17.50 14.41
N TRP A 129 -11.00 -18.39 14.75
CA TRP A 129 -11.66 -18.39 16.05
C TRP A 129 -10.70 -18.73 17.19
N GLU A 130 -9.83 -19.72 17.00
CA GLU A 130 -8.81 -20.11 17.96
C GLU A 130 -7.78 -19.01 18.19
N TRP A 131 -7.32 -18.38 17.11
CA TRP A 131 -6.46 -17.19 17.21
C TRP A 131 -7.17 -16.04 17.92
N GLY A 132 -8.45 -15.79 17.64
CA GLY A 132 -9.24 -14.76 18.32
C GLY A 132 -9.38 -15.01 19.83
N LYS A 133 -9.53 -16.27 20.25
CA LYS A 133 -9.50 -16.64 21.68
C LYS A 133 -8.11 -16.41 22.29
N ALA A 134 -7.05 -16.76 21.58
CA ALA A 134 -5.68 -16.53 22.03
C ALA A 134 -5.35 -15.03 22.16
N LEU A 135 -5.97 -14.16 21.34
CA LEU A 135 -5.80 -12.71 21.41
C LEU A 135 -6.42 -12.09 22.68
N ILE A 136 -7.54 -12.64 23.16
CA ILE A 136 -8.27 -12.14 24.34
C ILE A 136 -7.77 -12.81 25.63
N GLY A 137 -7.23 -14.03 25.55
CA GLY A 137 -6.56 -14.71 26.65
C GLY A 137 -5.05 -14.44 26.70
N GLU A 138 -4.35 -15.02 27.69
CA GLU A 138 -2.88 -15.00 27.76
C GLU A 138 -2.23 -16.09 26.88
N GLY A 139 -2.81 -16.35 25.70
CA GLY A 139 -2.37 -17.42 24.79
C GLY A 139 -1.41 -16.92 23.71
N ILE A 140 -0.53 -17.79 23.24
CA ILE A 140 0.27 -17.58 22.02
C ILE A 140 -0.27 -18.52 20.95
N SER A 141 -0.54 -17.98 19.75
CA SER A 141 -0.88 -18.79 18.57
C SER A 141 0.31 -18.86 17.63
N ALA A 142 0.76 -20.06 17.31
CA ALA A 142 1.81 -20.30 16.32
C ALA A 142 1.26 -20.39 14.89
N ASP A 143 -0.06 -20.21 14.72
CA ASP A 143 -0.73 -20.32 13.44
C ASP A 143 -0.46 -19.08 12.55
N PRO A 144 0.11 -19.23 11.34
CA PRO A 144 0.39 -18.11 10.47
C PRO A 144 -0.82 -17.61 9.66
N LEU A 145 -1.93 -18.35 9.60
CA LEU A 145 -3.10 -18.02 8.78
C LEU A 145 -3.76 -16.67 9.12
N PRO A 146 -3.93 -16.29 10.39
CA PRO A 146 -4.47 -14.97 10.76
C PRO A 146 -3.61 -13.82 10.23
N PHE A 147 -2.29 -13.98 10.26
CA PHE A 147 -1.35 -13.02 9.66
C PHE A 147 -1.53 -12.94 8.14
N VAL A 148 -1.69 -14.09 7.46
CA VAL A 148 -1.95 -14.13 6.01
C VAL A 148 -3.25 -13.39 5.67
N VAL A 149 -4.35 -13.67 6.38
CA VAL A 149 -5.64 -12.98 6.17
C VAL A 149 -5.49 -11.47 6.37
N MET A 150 -4.81 -11.04 7.43
CA MET A 150 -4.60 -9.62 7.72
C MET A 150 -3.74 -8.94 6.66
N LEU A 151 -2.63 -9.56 6.23
CA LEU A 151 -1.73 -8.98 5.25
C LEU A 151 -2.38 -8.89 3.87
N VAL A 152 -3.05 -9.95 3.40
CA VAL A 152 -3.78 -9.95 2.11
C VAL A 152 -4.89 -8.89 2.13
N SER A 153 -5.62 -8.77 3.24
CA SER A 153 -6.63 -7.71 3.43
C SER A 153 -6.01 -6.32 3.40
N ALA A 154 -4.89 -6.11 4.08
CA ALA A 154 -4.18 -4.84 4.12
C ALA A 154 -3.67 -4.44 2.73
N VAL A 155 -3.11 -5.38 1.96
CA VAL A 155 -2.66 -5.14 0.59
C VAL A 155 -3.81 -4.71 -0.32
N PHE A 156 -4.96 -5.40 -0.26
CA PHE A 156 -6.17 -4.99 -0.99
C PHE A 156 -6.62 -3.58 -0.57
N LEU A 157 -6.71 -3.33 0.74
CA LEU A 157 -7.20 -2.08 1.29
C LEU A 157 -6.28 -0.90 0.94
N VAL A 158 -4.96 -1.09 0.99
CA VAL A 158 -3.98 -0.07 0.60
C VAL A 158 -4.12 0.24 -0.88
N GLY A 159 -4.26 -0.76 -1.76
CA GLY A 159 -4.53 -0.52 -3.19
C GLY A 159 -5.83 0.26 -3.42
N PHE A 160 -6.88 -0.12 -2.71
CA PHE A 160 -8.18 0.56 -2.79
C PHE A 160 -8.12 2.01 -2.31
N ILE A 161 -7.64 2.25 -1.08
CA ILE A 161 -7.56 3.58 -0.47
C ILE A 161 -6.63 4.49 -1.27
N SER A 162 -5.49 3.98 -1.74
CA SER A 162 -4.53 4.76 -2.53
C SER A 162 -5.17 5.28 -3.81
N THR A 163 -5.84 4.40 -4.55
CA THR A 163 -6.52 4.80 -5.80
C THR A 163 -7.71 5.71 -5.50
N TRP A 164 -8.49 5.42 -4.47
CA TRP A 164 -9.62 6.26 -4.06
C TRP A 164 -9.16 7.69 -3.72
N ALA A 165 -8.09 7.83 -2.96
CA ALA A 165 -7.51 9.12 -2.60
C ALA A 165 -7.05 9.91 -3.83
N VAL A 166 -6.41 9.26 -4.80
CA VAL A 166 -5.98 9.90 -6.05
C VAL A 166 -7.16 10.29 -6.93
N VAL A 167 -8.16 9.41 -7.06
CA VAL A 167 -9.30 9.63 -7.97
C VAL A 167 -10.29 10.65 -7.40
N ARG A 168 -10.76 10.44 -6.16
CA ARG A 168 -11.84 11.22 -5.53
C ARG A 168 -11.34 12.39 -4.72
N TRP A 169 -10.27 12.23 -3.95
CA TRP A 169 -9.75 13.28 -3.06
C TRP A 169 -8.67 14.14 -3.70
N LYS A 170 -8.11 13.70 -4.84
CA LYS A 170 -6.97 14.35 -5.52
C LYS A 170 -5.78 14.55 -4.58
N ASN A 171 -5.59 13.62 -3.65
CA ASN A 171 -4.57 13.72 -2.61
C ASN A 171 -3.47 12.66 -2.84
N PRO A 172 -2.25 13.05 -3.24
CA PRO A 172 -1.14 12.10 -3.43
C PRO A 172 -0.68 11.48 -2.11
N TRP A 173 -0.70 12.23 -1.01
CA TRP A 173 -0.07 11.83 0.24
C TRP A 173 -0.72 10.61 0.88
N VAL A 174 -2.05 10.51 0.81
CA VAL A 174 -2.77 9.33 1.33
C VAL A 174 -2.45 8.08 0.51
N ALA A 175 -2.12 8.21 -0.77
CA ALA A 175 -1.68 7.09 -1.59
C ALA A 175 -0.23 6.69 -1.37
N LEU A 176 0.62 7.64 -0.97
CA LEU A 176 2.07 7.44 -0.85
C LEU A 176 2.50 7.04 0.55
N ILE A 177 2.00 7.70 1.59
CA ILE A 177 2.49 7.53 2.97
C ILE A 177 2.31 6.09 3.47
N PRO A 178 1.12 5.44 3.35
CA PRO A 178 0.96 4.07 3.82
C PRO A 178 1.87 3.09 3.09
N GLY A 179 1.96 3.19 1.76
CA GLY A 179 2.81 2.31 0.95
C GLY A 179 4.31 2.52 1.23
N GLY A 180 4.74 3.78 1.36
CA GLY A 180 6.11 4.13 1.71
C GLY A 180 6.50 3.64 3.10
N PHE A 181 5.61 3.78 4.08
CA PHE A 181 5.82 3.25 5.44
C PHE A 181 5.98 1.72 5.43
N VAL A 182 5.09 1.01 4.74
CA VAL A 182 5.17 -0.45 4.60
C VAL A 182 6.47 -0.89 3.93
N LEU A 183 6.86 -0.23 2.84
CA LEU A 183 8.08 -0.53 2.10
C LEU A 183 9.33 -0.29 2.96
N LEU A 184 9.46 0.88 3.57
CA LEU A 184 10.58 1.23 4.45
C LEU A 184 10.68 0.29 5.65
N THR A 185 9.55 -0.05 6.26
CA THR A 185 9.49 -1.02 7.35
C THR A 185 10.00 -2.38 6.87
N ASN A 186 9.47 -2.91 5.76
CA ASN A 186 9.88 -4.21 5.24
C ASN A 186 11.38 -4.27 4.91
N ILE A 187 11.93 -3.23 4.27
CA ILE A 187 13.37 -3.16 3.96
C ILE A 187 14.22 -3.07 5.23
N SER A 188 13.73 -2.39 6.28
CA SER A 188 14.47 -2.26 7.55
C SER A 188 14.60 -3.59 8.32
N TYR A 189 13.73 -4.57 8.05
CA TYR A 189 13.78 -5.90 8.68
C TYR A 189 14.60 -6.94 7.90
N LEU A 190 14.95 -6.67 6.62
CA LEU A 190 15.71 -7.61 5.79
C LEU A 190 17.14 -7.09 5.53
N PRO A 191 18.19 -7.77 6.03
CA PRO A 191 19.56 -7.37 5.74
C PRO A 191 19.92 -7.59 4.26
N GLY A 192 20.52 -6.58 3.62
CA GLY A 192 21.36 -6.80 2.43
C GLY A 192 20.84 -6.41 1.05
N GLN A 193 19.95 -5.43 0.87
CA GLN A 193 19.66 -4.91 -0.47
C GLN A 193 19.46 -3.38 -0.48
N PRO A 194 20.16 -2.60 -1.35
CA PRO A 194 19.64 -1.32 -1.79
C PRO A 194 18.36 -1.65 -2.55
N SER A 195 17.21 -1.39 -1.95
CA SER A 195 15.94 -1.84 -2.49
C SER A 195 15.66 -1.08 -3.78
N PHE A 196 15.97 -1.71 -4.91
CA PHE A 196 15.52 -1.26 -6.22
C PHE A 196 14.03 -0.89 -6.18
N SER A 197 13.24 -1.64 -5.39
CA SER A 197 11.86 -1.32 -5.06
C SER A 197 11.65 0.09 -4.48
N PHE A 198 12.48 0.55 -3.54
CA PHE A 198 12.41 1.92 -3.01
C PHE A 198 12.75 2.97 -4.07
N VAL A 199 13.73 2.71 -4.92
CA VAL A 199 14.07 3.63 -6.02
C VAL A 199 12.89 3.76 -6.99
N VAL A 200 12.32 2.64 -7.44
CA VAL A 200 11.15 2.64 -8.34
C VAL A 200 9.96 3.33 -7.66
N PHE A 201 9.71 3.03 -6.37
CA PHE A 201 8.67 3.69 -5.59
C PHE A 201 8.87 5.21 -5.55
N LEU A 202 10.09 5.68 -5.28
CA LEU A 202 10.39 7.11 -5.17
C LEU A 202 10.19 7.84 -6.50
N VAL A 203 10.65 7.26 -7.62
CA VAL A 203 10.40 7.82 -8.96
C VAL A 203 8.90 7.92 -9.21
N ALA A 204 8.17 6.82 -9.02
CA ALA A 204 6.73 6.78 -9.24
C ALA A 204 5.97 7.76 -8.32
N ALA A 205 6.42 7.91 -7.07
CA ALA A 205 5.84 8.84 -6.10
C ALA A 205 6.01 10.30 -6.54
N ILE A 206 7.22 10.70 -6.95
CA ILE A 206 7.50 12.05 -7.43
C ILE A 206 6.67 12.36 -8.68
N LEU A 207 6.59 11.41 -9.61
CA LEU A 207 5.76 11.54 -10.81
C LEU A 207 4.27 11.65 -10.47
N LEU A 208 3.77 10.87 -9.50
CA LEU A 208 2.38 10.95 -9.05
C LEU A 208 2.05 12.29 -8.39
N VAL A 209 2.98 12.84 -7.60
CA VAL A 209 2.84 14.18 -7.00
C VAL A 209 2.81 15.24 -8.10
N ALA A 210 3.80 15.25 -9.00
CA ALA A 210 3.87 16.19 -10.12
C ALA A 210 2.60 16.13 -10.98
N ARG A 211 2.11 14.92 -11.24
CA ARG A 211 0.86 14.66 -11.95
C ARG A 211 -0.35 15.30 -11.27
N LEU A 212 -0.54 15.05 -9.98
CA LEU A 212 -1.70 15.57 -9.25
C LEU A 212 -1.64 17.08 -9.08
N THR A 213 -0.45 17.64 -8.83
CA THR A 213 -0.24 19.10 -8.80
C THR A 213 -0.58 19.72 -10.14
N PHE A 214 -0.11 19.15 -11.26
CA PHE A 214 -0.47 19.63 -12.60
C PHE A 214 -1.98 19.58 -12.85
N LEU A 215 -2.65 18.48 -12.51
CA LEU A 215 -4.11 18.37 -12.71
C LEU A 215 -4.89 19.40 -11.88
N GLN A 216 -4.42 19.72 -10.68
CA GLN A 216 -4.99 20.80 -9.86
C GLN A 216 -4.77 22.17 -10.52
N SER A 217 -3.52 22.49 -10.92
CA SER A 217 -3.19 23.74 -11.62
C SER A 217 -3.97 23.91 -12.92
N ALA A 218 -4.07 22.85 -13.73
CA ALA A 218 -4.82 22.84 -14.97
C ALA A 218 -6.32 23.07 -14.76
N SER A 219 -6.88 22.57 -13.65
CA SER A 219 -8.27 22.86 -13.26
C SER A 219 -8.47 24.33 -12.92
N VAL A 220 -7.52 24.94 -12.21
CA VAL A 220 -7.56 26.38 -11.87
C VAL A 220 -7.45 27.24 -13.13
N TRP A 221 -6.51 26.95 -14.04
CA TRP A 221 -6.37 27.69 -15.30
C TRP A 221 -7.63 27.62 -16.15
N ARG A 222 -8.25 26.44 -16.25
CA ARG A 222 -9.54 26.28 -16.96
C ARG A 222 -10.65 27.13 -16.35
N SER A 223 -10.70 27.24 -15.02
CA SER A 223 -11.67 28.12 -14.35
C SER A 223 -11.41 29.62 -14.61
N GLN A 224 -10.18 29.97 -15.01
CA GLN A 224 -9.77 31.33 -15.39
C GLN A 224 -9.85 31.56 -16.91
N GLY A 225 -10.40 30.61 -17.68
CA GLY A 225 -10.51 30.71 -19.14
C GLY A 225 -9.21 30.43 -19.90
N VAL A 226 -8.16 29.95 -19.22
CA VAL A 226 -6.88 29.58 -19.83
C VAL A 226 -6.83 28.07 -20.03
N ALA A 227 -6.89 27.62 -21.28
CA ALA A 227 -6.75 26.21 -21.60
C ALA A 227 -5.27 25.79 -21.49
N PRO A 228 -4.94 24.68 -20.78
CA PRO A 228 -3.61 24.09 -20.80
C PRO A 228 -3.22 23.73 -22.23
N ARG A 229 -1.96 23.96 -22.60
CA ARG A 229 -1.44 23.55 -23.91
C ARG A 229 -1.47 22.02 -24.04
N GLU A 230 -1.79 21.53 -25.23
CA GLU A 230 -1.62 20.12 -25.58
C GLU A 230 -0.18 19.65 -25.31
N GLY A 231 -0.01 18.49 -24.69
CA GLY A 231 1.31 17.93 -24.37
C GLY A 231 1.96 18.42 -23.07
N MET A 232 1.48 19.53 -22.46
CA MET A 232 2.05 20.08 -21.21
C MET A 232 2.06 19.05 -20.06
N SER A 233 1.09 18.14 -20.04
CA SER A 233 1.03 17.02 -19.10
C SER A 233 2.25 16.10 -19.16
N LEU A 234 2.71 15.76 -20.38
CA LEU A 234 3.89 14.94 -20.59
C LEU A 234 5.18 15.72 -20.30
N GLU A 235 5.23 17.00 -20.63
CA GLU A 235 6.37 17.88 -20.30
C GLU A 235 6.59 17.95 -18.78
N VAL A 236 5.53 18.12 -17.99
CA VAL A 236 5.61 18.13 -16.52
C VAL A 236 6.09 16.78 -15.99
N LEU A 237 5.61 15.66 -16.56
CA LEU A 237 6.10 14.33 -16.16
C LEU A 237 7.56 14.12 -16.52
N PHE A 238 8.01 14.60 -17.68
CA PHE A 238 9.41 14.54 -18.10
C PHE A 238 10.32 15.35 -17.16
N VAL A 239 9.93 16.59 -16.85
CA VAL A 239 10.64 17.41 -15.84
C VAL A 239 10.62 16.72 -14.48
N GLY A 240 9.48 16.14 -14.08
CA GLY A 240 9.37 15.35 -12.86
C GLY A 240 10.32 14.15 -12.83
N ALA A 241 10.51 13.47 -13.95
CA ALA A 241 11.45 12.36 -14.09
C ALA A 241 12.91 12.81 -13.96
N ILE A 242 13.26 13.98 -14.53
CA ILE A 242 14.59 14.60 -14.38
C ILE A 242 14.83 14.93 -12.90
N VAL A 243 13.86 15.58 -12.24
CA VAL A 243 13.96 15.91 -10.81
C VAL A 243 14.10 14.66 -9.95
N ALA A 244 13.30 13.62 -10.20
CA ALA A 244 13.40 12.35 -9.50
C ALA A 244 14.78 11.71 -9.65
N SER A 245 15.31 11.69 -10.88
CA SER A 245 16.65 11.18 -11.18
C SER A 245 17.72 11.98 -10.43
N GLY A 246 17.62 13.31 -10.44
CA GLY A 246 18.52 14.19 -9.70
C GLY A 246 18.51 13.94 -8.19
N LEU A 247 17.32 13.74 -7.59
CA LEU A 247 17.19 13.43 -6.17
C LEU A 247 17.78 12.05 -5.81
N ILE A 248 17.62 11.05 -6.68
CA ILE A 248 18.21 9.72 -6.49
C ILE A 248 19.75 9.79 -6.56
N LEU A 249 20.29 10.51 -7.55
CA LEU A 249 21.73 10.74 -7.67
C LEU A 249 22.28 11.49 -6.45
N ALA A 250 21.57 12.52 -5.97
CA ALA A 250 21.94 13.24 -4.77
C ALA A 250 21.91 12.34 -3.52
N ALA A 251 20.91 11.45 -3.39
CA ALA A 251 20.82 10.50 -2.29
C ALA A 251 22.01 9.52 -2.25
N TRP A 252 22.58 9.15 -3.40
CA TRP A 252 23.78 8.32 -3.47
C TRP A 252 25.07 9.04 -3.04
N LEU A 253 25.10 10.37 -3.14
CA LEU A 253 26.25 11.18 -2.71
C LEU A 253 26.26 11.42 -1.20
N ILE A 254 25.13 11.25 -0.52
CA ILE A 254 25.01 11.41 0.94
C ILE A 254 25.50 10.13 1.62
N PRO A 255 26.55 10.19 2.48
CA PRO A 255 26.98 9.03 3.25
C PRO A 255 25.83 8.50 4.11
N THR A 256 25.58 7.19 4.02
CA THR A 256 24.50 6.53 4.77
C THR A 256 24.56 6.87 6.25
N ALA A 257 23.41 7.22 6.83
CA ALA A 257 23.29 7.71 8.20
C ALA A 257 23.76 6.74 9.31
N ASN A 258 24.18 5.52 8.97
CA ASN A 258 24.79 4.55 9.89
C ASN A 258 26.03 5.07 10.64
N ASN A 259 26.62 6.20 10.22
CA ASN A 259 27.76 6.83 10.89
C ASN A 259 27.39 8.03 11.78
N PHE A 260 26.11 8.40 11.91
CA PHE A 260 25.69 9.53 12.76
C PHE A 260 25.07 9.03 14.08
N GLY A 261 25.92 8.59 15.02
CA GLY A 261 25.53 8.10 16.35
C GLY A 261 24.49 8.96 17.09
N PRO A 262 24.61 10.30 17.12
CA PRO A 262 23.63 11.15 17.82
C PRO A 262 22.21 11.10 17.22
N ALA A 263 22.10 10.92 15.90
CA ALA A 263 20.81 10.82 15.22
C ALA A 263 20.15 9.45 15.46
N ALA A 264 20.95 8.38 15.50
CA ALA A 264 20.47 7.04 15.81
C ALA A 264 19.95 6.94 17.26
N ASP A 265 20.64 7.57 18.22
CA ASP A 265 20.23 7.59 19.63
C ASP A 265 18.94 8.41 19.84
N LEU A 266 18.83 9.57 19.18
CA LEU A 266 17.62 10.39 19.23
C LEU A 266 16.42 9.65 18.61
N TRP A 267 16.65 8.96 17.50
CA TRP A 267 15.64 8.14 16.84
C TRP A 267 15.20 6.97 17.72
N GLY A 268 16.14 6.25 18.35
CA GLY A 268 15.85 5.17 19.27
C GLY A 268 15.00 5.61 20.47
N ARG A 269 15.31 6.77 21.06
CA ARG A 269 14.52 7.34 22.17
C ARG A 269 13.13 7.80 21.74
N ALA A 270 12.99 8.39 20.55
CA ALA A 270 11.70 8.84 20.05
C ALA A 270 10.74 7.68 19.75
N PHE A 271 11.28 6.53 19.29
CA PHE A 271 10.48 5.37 18.90
C PHE A 271 10.44 4.23 19.93
N SER A 272 11.13 4.34 21.08
CA SER A 272 11.11 3.31 22.12
C SER A 272 9.70 2.91 22.59
N PRO A 273 8.73 3.84 22.84
CA PRO A 273 7.42 3.42 23.32
C PRO A 273 6.58 2.72 22.24
N VAL A 274 6.91 2.92 20.96
CA VAL A 274 6.29 2.19 19.84
C VAL A 274 6.95 0.83 19.67
N ALA A 275 8.27 0.75 19.84
CA ALA A 275 9.02 -0.50 19.76
C ALA A 275 8.53 -1.54 20.77
N ASP A 276 8.31 -1.14 22.03
CA ASP A 276 7.81 -2.03 23.08
C ASP A 276 6.41 -2.61 22.75
N ARG A 277 5.55 -1.80 22.11
CA ARG A 277 4.21 -2.24 21.67
C ARG A 277 4.30 -3.20 20.47
N VAL A 278 5.23 -2.95 19.56
CA VAL A 278 5.49 -3.82 18.40
C VAL A 278 6.08 -5.15 18.85
N ASP A 279 6.91 -5.20 19.89
CA ASP A 279 7.45 -6.45 20.44
C ASP A 279 6.35 -7.35 21.03
N VAL A 280 5.36 -6.77 21.72
CA VAL A 280 4.18 -7.52 22.20
C VAL A 280 3.37 -8.07 21.02
N LEU A 281 3.19 -7.31 19.95
CA LEU A 281 2.55 -7.79 18.72
C LEU A 281 3.40 -8.85 18.01
N GLY A 282 4.73 -8.72 18.01
CA GLY A 282 5.66 -9.69 17.44
C GLY A 282 5.55 -11.05 18.11
N ARG A 283 5.32 -11.09 19.43
CA ARG A 283 5.04 -12.34 20.17
C ARG A 283 3.73 -13.03 19.73
N LEU A 284 2.75 -12.29 19.23
CA LEU A 284 1.51 -12.86 18.68
C LEU A 284 1.70 -13.49 17.29
N PHE A 285 2.83 -13.21 16.64
CA PHE A 285 3.16 -13.67 15.29
C PHE A 285 4.48 -14.46 15.26
N ILE A 286 4.81 -15.20 16.33
CA ILE A 286 6.04 -16.02 16.39
C ILE A 286 6.12 -17.05 15.26
N GLY A 287 4.97 -17.49 14.73
CA GLY A 287 4.91 -18.38 13.55
C GLY A 287 5.25 -17.72 12.21
N VAL A 288 5.44 -16.39 12.18
CA VAL A 288 5.86 -15.64 11.00
C VAL A 288 7.39 -15.58 10.99
N GLY A 289 8.01 -15.96 9.86
CA GLY A 289 9.47 -16.08 9.76
C GLY A 289 10.18 -14.73 9.93
N SER A 290 10.48 -14.34 11.17
CA SER A 290 11.32 -13.17 11.44
C SER A 290 12.74 -13.45 10.95
N LYS A 291 13.15 -12.77 9.86
CA LYS A 291 14.50 -12.85 9.30
C LYS A 291 15.53 -12.05 10.11
N LYS A 292 15.08 -11.32 11.13
CA LYS A 292 15.97 -10.63 12.08
C LYS A 292 16.28 -11.62 13.21
N PRO A 293 17.57 -11.82 13.58
CA PRO A 293 17.90 -12.60 14.76
C PRO A 293 17.26 -11.91 15.96
N ILE A 294 16.12 -12.44 16.40
CA ILE A 294 15.60 -12.12 17.72
C ILE A 294 16.65 -12.72 18.65
N PRO A 295 17.23 -11.95 19.59
CA PRO A 295 17.99 -12.55 20.67
C PRO A 295 16.98 -13.32 21.52
N VAL A 296 16.64 -14.52 21.07
CA VAL A 296 16.17 -15.58 21.95
C VAL A 296 17.30 -15.69 22.95
N HIS A 297 16.99 -15.36 24.20
CA HIS A 297 17.89 -15.45 25.34
C HIS A 297 18.93 -16.52 25.05
N SER A 298 20.20 -16.12 24.99
CA SER A 298 21.30 -17.08 25.03
C SER A 298 20.93 -18.03 26.15
N MET A 299 20.72 -19.29 25.80
CA MET A 299 20.74 -20.33 26.81
C MET A 299 22.16 -20.29 27.33
N ASP A 300 22.41 -19.45 28.32
CA ASP A 300 23.54 -19.61 29.21
C ASP A 300 23.49 -21.05 29.69
N ALA A 301 24.68 -21.61 29.92
CA ALA A 301 24.99 -23.05 29.98
C ALA A 301 24.33 -23.83 31.14
N VAL A 302 23.10 -23.51 31.51
CA VAL A 302 22.31 -24.15 32.55
C VAL A 302 20.91 -24.44 32.01
N LEU A 303 20.71 -25.69 31.59
CA LEU A 303 19.39 -26.26 31.31
C LEU A 303 18.51 -26.18 32.56
N PRO A 304 17.30 -25.58 32.53
CA PRO A 304 16.36 -25.66 33.64
C PRO A 304 15.55 -26.95 33.53
N LEU A 305 16.22 -28.08 33.77
CA LEU A 305 15.55 -29.34 34.12
C LEU A 305 15.82 -29.61 35.59
N GLN A 306 15.15 -28.87 36.48
CA GLN A 306 15.03 -29.29 37.87
C GLN A 306 13.80 -30.20 38.02
N GLY A 307 13.94 -31.44 37.52
CA GLY A 307 13.11 -32.55 37.95
C GLY A 307 13.81 -33.24 39.12
N ARG A 308 13.18 -33.29 40.30
CA ARG A 308 13.66 -34.12 41.42
C ARG A 308 13.53 -35.59 41.02
N VAL A 309 14.65 -36.25 40.76
CA VAL A 309 14.72 -37.71 40.72
C VAL A 309 14.82 -38.19 42.16
N GLY A 310 13.73 -38.74 42.69
CA GLY A 310 13.79 -39.59 43.88
C GLY A 310 14.38 -40.93 43.45
N LEU A 311 15.50 -41.31 44.03
CA LEU A 311 15.96 -42.69 43.98
C LEU A 311 15.35 -43.39 45.18
N ASP A 312 14.38 -44.26 44.92
CA ASP A 312 13.90 -45.21 45.91
C ASP A 312 15.03 -46.22 46.14
N GLU A 313 15.66 -46.15 47.31
CA GLU A 313 16.54 -47.21 47.77
C GLU A 313 15.69 -48.34 48.37
N VAL A 314 15.93 -49.54 47.84
CA VAL A 314 15.55 -50.91 48.24
C VAL A 314 14.93 -51.08 49.63
#